data_AF-A0A2E6KNL8-F1
#
_entry.id   AF-A0A2E6KNL8-F1
#
_cell.length_a   1.000
_cell.length_b   1.000
_cell.length_c   1.000
_cell.angle_alpha   90.00
_cell.angle_beta   90.00
_cell.angle_gamma   90.00
#
_symmetry.space_group_name_H-M   'P 1'
#
loop_
_entity.id
_entity.type
_entity.pdbx_description
1 polymer ?
#
loop_
_entity_poly.entity_id
_entity_poly.type
_entity_poly.pdbx_seq_one_letter_code
_entity_poly.pdbx_strand_id
1 'polypeptide(L)'
;MEKIIDYNYKNESKILCPKSTASQTLPHYQDTRDILRKNLINFRKERHLSQKQIAKILGISYQQIQKYENGKNRISAETLYQLSRFYHICLEKFFII
;
A
#
# COMPACT_ATOMS: atom_id res chain seq x y z
N MET A 1 -12.63 20.00 -12.08
CA MET A 1 -11.49 19.37 -11.37
C MET A 1 -11.57 17.88 -11.64
N GLU A 2 -10.88 17.45 -12.69
CA GLU A 2 -11.05 16.13 -13.29
C GLU A 2 -10.54 15.05 -12.36
N LYS A 3 -11.47 14.16 -11.97
CA LYS A 3 -11.16 12.86 -11.38
C LYS A 3 -10.47 12.02 -12.46
N ILE A 4 -9.14 12.02 -12.50
CA ILE A 4 -8.41 11.00 -13.26
C ILE A 4 -8.32 9.75 -12.41
N ILE A 5 -9.43 9.01 -12.29
CA ILE A 5 -9.37 7.58 -11.99
C ILE A 5 -10.55 6.86 -12.67
N ASP A 6 -10.44 6.62 -13.97
CA ASP A 6 -11.08 5.45 -14.59
C ASP A 6 -10.20 4.22 -14.31
N TYR A 7 -10.03 3.87 -13.03
CA TYR A 7 -9.59 2.52 -12.69
C TYR A 7 -10.84 1.65 -12.73
N ASN A 8 -10.99 0.94 -13.83
CA ASN A 8 -12.07 0.01 -14.08
C ASN A 8 -12.09 -1.06 -12.95
N TYR A 9 -12.95 -0.84 -11.94
CA TYR A 9 -13.16 -1.71 -10.77
C TYR A 9 -13.65 -3.13 -11.15
N LYS A 10 -13.98 -3.37 -12.43
CA LYS A 10 -14.67 -4.58 -12.90
C LYS A 10 -13.77 -5.79 -13.23
N ASN A 11 -12.47 -5.73 -12.98
CA ASN A 11 -11.61 -6.93 -13.06
C ASN A 11 -11.31 -7.46 -11.65
N GLU A 12 -12.31 -8.10 -11.05
CA GLU A 12 -12.22 -8.77 -9.74
C GLU A 12 -11.45 -10.11 -9.79
N SER A 13 -11.14 -10.60 -10.98
CA SER A 13 -10.44 -11.87 -11.17
C SER A 13 -8.92 -11.67 -11.27
N LYS A 14 -8.20 -12.14 -10.24
CA LYS A 14 -6.72 -12.29 -10.12
C LYS A 14 -5.95 -11.28 -9.25
N ILE A 15 -6.47 -10.90 -8.07
CA ILE A 15 -5.52 -10.82 -6.94
C ILE A 15 -5.27 -12.28 -6.55
N LEU A 16 -4.20 -12.88 -7.08
CA LEU A 16 -3.81 -14.23 -6.71
C LEU A 16 -3.22 -14.19 -5.30
N CYS A 17 -4.09 -14.22 -4.29
CA CYS A 17 -3.69 -14.57 -2.95
C CYS A 17 -3.93 -16.08 -2.80
N PRO A 18 -2.90 -16.93 -2.94
CA PRO A 18 -3.02 -18.30 -2.47
C PRO A 18 -3.39 -18.23 -0.99
N LYS A 19 -4.34 -19.06 -0.55
CA LYS A 19 -4.69 -19.15 0.87
C LYS A 19 -3.41 -19.26 1.67
N SER A 20 -3.21 -18.36 2.63
CA SER A 20 -2.00 -18.24 3.45
C SER A 20 -1.43 -19.62 3.83
N THR A 21 -0.46 -20.10 3.05
CA THR A 21 0.35 -21.27 3.34
C THR A 21 1.74 -20.77 3.69
N ALA A 22 1.91 -20.26 4.90
CA ALA A 22 3.21 -20.18 5.57
C ALA A 22 3.02 -19.59 6.97
N SER A 23 3.70 -20.19 7.94
CA SER A 23 3.94 -19.72 9.30
C SER A 23 4.62 -18.34 9.34
N GLN A 24 3.92 -17.28 8.94
CA GLN A 24 4.43 -15.91 8.98
C GLN A 24 3.98 -15.27 10.29
N THR A 25 4.94 -14.97 11.16
CA THR A 25 4.69 -14.37 12.47
C THR A 25 4.14 -12.95 12.29
N LEU A 26 2.90 -12.73 12.73
CA LEU A 26 2.34 -11.40 12.87
C LEU A 26 3.22 -10.60 13.84
N PRO A 27 3.64 -9.38 13.45
CA PRO A 27 4.48 -8.57 14.32
C PRO A 27 3.74 -8.19 15.60
N HIS A 28 4.53 -7.95 16.65
CA HIS A 28 3.99 -7.35 17.87
C HIS A 28 3.34 -5.98 17.52
N TYR A 29 2.24 -5.63 18.19
CA TYR A 29 1.36 -4.51 17.81
C TYR A 29 2.10 -3.17 17.66
N GLN A 30 3.17 -2.96 18.45
CA GLN A 30 3.99 -1.75 18.40
C GLN A 30 4.86 -1.69 17.13
N ASP A 31 5.36 -2.83 16.65
CA ASP A 31 6.20 -2.94 15.44
C ASP A 31 5.38 -2.88 14.14
N THR A 32 4.08 -3.17 14.22
CA THR A 32 3.18 -3.25 13.05
C THR A 32 3.19 -1.94 12.23
N ARG A 33 3.26 -0.79 12.90
CA ARG A 33 3.31 0.53 12.24
C ARG A 33 4.60 0.75 11.47
N ASP A 34 5.73 0.33 12.04
CA ASP A 34 7.03 0.49 11.40
C ASP A 34 7.21 -0.47 10.23
N ILE A 35 6.70 -1.70 10.34
CA ILE A 35 6.67 -2.66 9.25
C ILE A 35 5.81 -2.15 8.10
N LEU A 36 4.60 -1.66 8.39
CA LEU A 36 3.72 -1.04 7.41
C LEU A 36 4.41 0.08 6.63
N ARG A 37 5.05 0.99 7.36
CA ARG A 37 5.79 2.12 6.79
C ARG A 37 6.97 1.66 5.94
N LYS A 38 7.76 0.71 6.45
CA LYS A 38 8.92 0.15 5.74
C LYS A 38 8.48 -0.52 4.44
N ASN A 39 7.44 -1.35 4.49
CA ASN A 39 6.94 -2.07 3.33
C ASN A 39 6.31 -1.12 2.30
N LEU A 40 5.60 -0.06 2.73
CA LEU A 40 5.14 1.00 1.84
C LEU A 40 6.30 1.62 1.04
N ILE A 41 7.40 1.97 1.72
CA ILE A 41 8.58 2.55 1.08
C ILE A 41 9.23 1.55 0.13
N ASN A 42 9.35 0.29 0.55
CA ASN A 42 9.96 -0.77 -0.26
C ASN A 42 9.18 -1.00 -1.55
N PHE A 43 7.86 -1.22 -1.48
CA PHE A 43 7.05 -1.45 -2.68
C PHE A 43 7.08 -0.27 -3.65
N ARG A 44 7.12 0.96 -3.14
CA ARG A 44 7.30 2.16 -3.96
C ARG A 44 8.65 2.17 -4.66
N LYS A 45 9.73 1.91 -3.92
CA LYS A 45 11.11 1.93 -4.45
C LYS A 45 11.37 0.80 -5.44
N GLU A 46 10.88 -0.41 -5.16
CA GLU A 46 10.96 -1.57 -6.05
C GLU A 46 10.32 -1.31 -7.42
N ARG A 47 9.31 -0.44 -7.47
CA ARG A 47 8.62 -0.03 -8.70
C ARG A 47 9.19 1.26 -9.30
N HIS A 48 10.31 1.75 -8.76
CA HIS A 48 10.96 3.00 -9.18
C HIS A 48 10.05 4.23 -9.17
N LEU A 49 9.08 4.25 -8.26
CA LEU A 49 8.12 5.36 -8.15
C LEU A 49 8.61 6.42 -7.17
N SER A 50 8.45 7.68 -7.54
CA SER A 50 8.56 8.81 -6.63
C SER A 50 7.33 8.94 -5.75
N GLN A 51 7.48 9.61 -4.61
CA GLN A 51 6.35 9.96 -3.73
C GLN A 51 5.28 10.79 -4.46
N LYS A 52 5.66 11.64 -5.42
CA LYS A 52 4.71 12.42 -6.25
C LYS A 52 3.90 11.53 -7.19
N GLN A 53 4.53 10.51 -7.79
CA GLN A 53 3.83 9.56 -8.66
C GLN A 53 2.81 8.75 -7.87
N ILE A 54 3.17 8.23 -6.70
CA ILE A 54 2.23 7.51 -5.84
C ILE A 54 1.10 8.41 -5.32
N ALA A 55 1.41 9.66 -4.95
CA ALA A 55 0.39 10.63 -4.56
C ALA A 55 -0.65 10.84 -5.68
N LYS A 56 -0.19 10.97 -6.93
CA LYS A 56 -1.06 11.08 -8.11
C LYS A 56 -1.91 9.83 -8.33
N ILE A 57 -1.33 8.63 -8.21
CA ILE A 57 -2.03 7.36 -8.36
C ILE A 57 -3.16 7.22 -7.32
N LEU A 58 -2.89 7.63 -6.09
CA LEU A 58 -3.84 7.56 -4.98
C LEU A 58 -4.81 8.76 -4.92
N GLY A 59 -4.64 9.77 -5.78
CA GLY A 59 -5.45 10.99 -5.73
C GLY A 59 -5.29 11.78 -4.42
N ILE A 60 -4.15 11.68 -3.74
CA ILE A 60 -3.85 12.40 -2.48
C ILE A 60 -2.69 13.38 -2.65
N SER A 61 -2.49 14.24 -1.66
CA SER A 61 -1.39 15.21 -1.70
C SER A 61 -0.03 14.54 -1.50
N TYR A 62 1.01 15.12 -2.11
CA TYR A 62 2.40 14.71 -1.91
C TYR A 62 2.79 14.73 -0.43
N GLN A 63 2.34 15.75 0.30
CA GLN A 63 2.58 15.89 1.73
C GLN A 63 1.95 14.75 2.54
N GLN A 64 0.81 14.21 2.09
CA GLN A 64 0.17 13.07 2.73
C GLN A 64 1.03 11.81 2.60
N ILE A 65 1.59 11.54 1.41
CA ILE A 65 2.54 10.45 1.20
C ILE A 65 3.79 10.61 2.08
N GLN A 66 4.34 11.83 2.17
CA GLN A 66 5.47 12.08 3.07
C GLN A 66 5.13 11.78 4.53
N LYS A 67 3.92 12.14 4.99
CA LYS A 67 3.47 11.85 6.36
C LYS A 67 3.25 10.36 6.60
N TYR A 68 2.81 9.60 5.59
CA TYR A 68 2.73 8.14 5.67
C TYR A 68 4.11 7.51 5.77
N GLU A 69 5.03 7.86 4.88
CA GLU A 69 6.37 7.28 4.85
C GLU A 69 7.25 7.68 6.04
N ASN A 70 6.96 8.81 6.67
CA ASN A 70 7.63 9.25 7.90
C ASN A 70 6.91 8.83 9.19
N GLY A 71 5.82 8.06 9.09
CA GLY A 71 5.08 7.54 10.26
C GLY A 71 4.27 8.58 11.05
N LYS A 72 4.24 9.84 10.59
CA LYS A 72 3.48 10.93 11.22
C LYS A 72 1.97 10.71 11.14
N ASN A 73 1.50 10.10 10.05
CA ASN A 73 0.08 9.79 9.85
C ASN A 73 -0.15 8.28 9.74
N ARG A 74 -1.32 7.83 10.22
CA ARG A 74 -1.85 6.49 9.95
C ARG A 74 -2.38 6.41 8.52
N ILE A 75 -2.26 5.23 7.92
CA ILE A 75 -2.81 4.94 6.58
C ILE A 75 -4.19 4.29 6.77
N SER A 76 -5.18 4.72 6.00
CA SER A 76 -6.52 4.11 6.05
C SER A 76 -6.52 2.74 5.37
N ALA A 77 -7.46 1.88 5.75
CA ALA A 77 -7.66 0.60 5.10
C ALA A 77 -7.97 0.75 3.60
N GLU A 78 -8.71 1.80 3.22
CA GLU A 78 -9.01 2.13 1.82
C GLU A 78 -7.74 2.41 1.01
N THR A 79 -6.82 3.25 1.51
CA THR A 79 -5.56 3.52 0.82
C THR A 79 -4.69 2.27 0.71
N LEU A 80 -4.61 1.44 1.76
CA LEU A 80 -3.88 0.18 1.69
C LEU A 80 -4.49 -0.78 0.67
N TYR A 81 -5.81 -0.83 0.59
CA TYR A 81 -6.50 -1.62 -0.42
C TYR A 81 -6.18 -1.10 -1.84
N GLN A 82 -6.27 0.20 -2.09
CA GLN A 82 -5.89 0.80 -3.37
C GLN A 82 -4.45 0.48 -3.76
N LEU A 83 -3.51 0.59 -2.80
CA LEU A 83 -2.11 0.22 -3.03
C LEU A 83 -1.94 -1.26 -3.32
N SER A 84 -2.67 -2.15 -2.63
CA SER A 84 -2.62 -3.60 -2.90
C SER A 84 -3.07 -3.92 -4.34
N ARG A 85 -4.12 -3.24 -4.83
CA ARG A 85 -4.61 -3.36 -6.20
C ARG A 85 -3.60 -2.84 -7.20
N PHE A 86 -3.05 -1.66 -6.95
CA PHE A 86 -2.07 -1.02 -7.82
C PHE A 86 -0.76 -1.83 -7.92
N TYR A 87 -0.30 -2.38 -6.80
CA TYR A 87 0.91 -3.18 -6.74
C TYR A 87 0.71 -4.64 -7.16
N HIS A 88 -0.55 -5.10 -7.31
CA HIS A 88 -0.90 -6.49 -7.54
C HIS A 88 -0.35 -7.44 -6.47
N ILE A 89 -0.45 -7.03 -5.20
CA ILE A 89 -0.02 -7.81 -4.04
C ILE A 89 -1.18 -8.05 -3.07
N CYS A 90 -1.04 -9.06 -2.22
CA CYS A 90 -1.96 -9.29 -1.11
C CYS A 90 -1.78 -8.21 -0.02
N LEU A 91 -2.87 -7.82 0.63
CA LEU A 91 -2.87 -6.76 1.65
C LEU A 91 -1.94 -7.11 2.82
N GLU A 92 -1.85 -8.39 3.16
CA GLU A 92 -1.01 -8.96 4.22
C GLU A 92 0.46 -8.60 4.02
N LYS A 93 0.92 -8.44 2.77
CA LYS A 93 2.32 -8.09 2.47
C LYS A 93 2.75 -6.75 3.06
N PHE A 94 1.81 -5.88 3.41
CA PHE A 94 2.13 -4.65 4.15
C PHE A 94 2.48 -4.90 5.62
N PHE A 95 2.15 -6.05 6.19
CA PHE A 95 2.26 -6.33 7.62
C PHE A 95 3.24 -7.46 7.98
N ILE A 96 3.76 -8.18 6.99
CA ILE A 96 4.73 -9.27 7.19
C ILE A 96 6.17 -8.71 7.16
N ILE A 97 7.05 -9.29 7.97
CA ILE A 97 8.49 -8.97 8.08
C ILE A 97 9.29 -9.63 6.97
#